data_AF-A0A9P5WV03-F1
#
_entry.id   AF-A0A9P5WV03-F1
#
_cell.length_a   1.000
_cell.length_b   1.000
_cell.length_c   1.000
_cell.angle_alpha   90.00
_cell.angle_beta   90.00
_cell.angle_gamma   90.00
#
_symmetry.space_group_name_H-M   'P 1'
#
loop_
_entity.id
_entity.type
_entity.pdbx_description
1 polymer ?
#
loop_
_entity_poly.entity_id
_entity_poly.type
_entity_poly.pdbx_seq_one_letter_code
_entity_poly.pdbx_strand_id
1 'polypeptide(L)'
;MDEHAPIVYDLTPYKEETKNWDSDPSAYLLRYYTKYYFLATGGKDLKQSSTQKIIDQQTGLEILRGDQFVYQSPNKLCITGLAPTHPLLAQKDRYKVINLRFDQKILSSLPQPTAIPANSKKQPPPPCHCDTVICKIEAFDLWAKKEQDGKSKASSSVDSESVAEAEAEAEAGADTATPKPTTNDNTQGEKKPKESVDPSRVMFVIRGAISGHVIELNERLLKRDTPEITDTSVIQTMLEKASTHGFIAVIRPKVDKTEVALKGLYTMEDYERMRNEQTETVEQ
;
A
#
# COMPACT_ATOMS: atom_id res chain seq x y z
N MET A 1 14.57 51.95 -35.84
CA MET A 1 14.11 50.57 -35.59
C MET A 1 14.22 50.40 -34.09
N ASP A 2 13.15 50.70 -33.36
CA ASP A 2 13.14 50.52 -31.93
C ASP A 2 11.72 50.22 -31.45
N GLU A 3 11.68 49.52 -30.32
CA GLU A 3 10.53 49.31 -29.43
C GLU A 3 9.57 48.16 -29.75
N HIS A 4 10.05 46.93 -29.53
CA HIS A 4 9.18 45.95 -28.88
C HIS A 4 9.07 46.34 -27.39
N ALA A 5 7.96 47.01 -27.03
CA ALA A 5 7.65 47.26 -25.63
C ALA A 5 7.66 45.94 -24.84
N PRO A 6 8.26 45.90 -23.63
CA PRO A 6 8.31 44.69 -22.84
C PRO A 6 6.89 44.21 -22.51
N ILE A 7 6.61 42.95 -22.79
CA ILE A 7 5.35 42.31 -22.42
C ILE A 7 5.27 42.28 -20.89
N VAL A 8 4.41 43.13 -20.31
CA VAL A 8 4.12 43.13 -18.89
C VAL A 8 2.98 42.15 -18.64
N TYR A 9 3.30 41.02 -18.00
CA TYR A 9 2.29 40.04 -17.58
C TYR A 9 1.61 40.52 -16.30
N ASP A 10 0.28 40.63 -16.32
CA ASP A 10 -0.51 40.84 -15.10
C ASP A 10 -0.62 39.52 -14.33
N LEU A 11 0.04 39.46 -13.18
CA LEU A 11 0.04 38.29 -12.31
C LEU A 11 -1.06 38.34 -11.24
N THR A 12 -1.82 39.43 -11.16
CA THR A 12 -2.85 39.64 -10.12
C THR A 12 -3.88 38.50 -10.06
N PRO A 13 -4.42 38.00 -11.18
CA PRO A 13 -5.39 36.90 -11.16
C PRO A 13 -4.85 35.60 -10.55
N TYR A 14 -3.54 35.35 -10.67
CA TYR A 14 -2.92 34.11 -10.21
C TYR A 14 -2.56 34.13 -8.72
N LYS A 15 -2.43 35.30 -8.11
CA LYS A 15 -2.05 35.43 -6.69
C LYS A 15 -3.05 34.78 -5.74
N GLU A 16 -4.35 34.85 -6.05
CA GLU A 16 -5.39 34.20 -5.25
C GLU A 16 -5.36 32.68 -5.43
N GLU A 17 -5.12 32.21 -6.67
CA GLU A 17 -5.02 30.78 -6.99
C GLU A 17 -3.80 30.11 -6.34
N THR A 18 -2.69 30.85 -6.16
CA THR A 18 -1.45 30.31 -5.56
C THR A 18 -1.36 30.51 -4.05
N LYS A 19 -2.30 31.24 -3.44
CA LYS A 19 -2.25 31.61 -2.01
C LYS A 19 -2.15 30.39 -1.08
N ASN A 20 -2.75 29.27 -1.49
CA ASN A 20 -2.80 28.05 -0.69
C ASN A 20 -1.74 27.01 -1.09
N TRP A 21 -0.84 27.32 -2.02
CA TRP A 21 0.16 26.34 -2.47
C TRP A 21 1.23 26.06 -1.42
N ASP A 22 1.54 27.05 -0.59
CA ASP A 22 2.48 26.90 0.52
C ASP A 22 1.88 26.11 1.70
N SER A 23 0.54 26.12 1.83
CA SER A 23 -0.17 25.45 2.93
C SER A 23 -0.71 24.06 2.56
N ASP A 24 -1.14 23.86 1.32
CA ASP A 24 -1.60 22.58 0.79
C ASP A 24 -0.78 22.20 -0.46
N PRO A 25 0.18 21.25 -0.33
CA PRO A 25 0.99 20.81 -1.46
C PRO A 25 0.20 20.08 -2.54
N SER A 26 -1.07 19.73 -2.29
CA SER A 26 -1.97 19.15 -3.29
C SER A 26 -2.82 20.18 -4.03
N ALA A 27 -2.88 21.43 -3.57
CA ALA A 27 -3.67 22.49 -4.19
C ALA A 27 -3.28 22.74 -5.65
N TYR A 28 -1.99 22.67 -5.97
CA TYR A 28 -1.50 22.76 -7.35
C TYR A 28 -2.04 21.61 -8.23
N LEU A 29 -2.13 20.39 -7.70
CA LEU A 29 -2.61 19.23 -8.46
C LEU A 29 -4.10 19.37 -8.79
N LEU A 30 -4.91 19.90 -7.88
CA LEU A 30 -6.35 20.08 -8.10
C LEU A 30 -6.68 21.01 -9.28
N ARG A 31 -5.72 21.82 -9.75
CA ARG A 31 -5.86 22.61 -10.98
C ARG A 31 -5.86 21.75 -12.25
N TYR A 32 -5.14 20.63 -12.22
CA TYR A 32 -4.95 19.76 -13.38
C TYR A 32 -5.74 18.46 -13.25
N TYR A 33 -6.04 18.03 -12.03
CA TYR A 33 -6.66 16.75 -11.77
C TYR A 33 -8.01 16.92 -11.07
N THR A 34 -9.00 16.16 -11.52
CA THR A 34 -10.24 15.97 -10.76
C THR A 34 -10.05 14.81 -9.79
N LYS A 35 -10.31 15.05 -8.50
CA LYS A 35 -10.14 14.04 -7.45
C LYS A 35 -11.45 13.31 -7.17
N TYR A 36 -11.38 11.99 -7.13
CA TYR A 36 -12.46 11.09 -6.77
C TYR A 36 -12.01 10.14 -5.67
N TYR A 37 -12.97 9.49 -5.01
CA TYR A 37 -12.71 8.59 -3.90
C TYR A 37 -13.42 7.24 -4.08
N PHE A 38 -12.69 6.18 -3.78
CA PHE A 38 -13.19 4.83 -3.67
C PHE A 38 -13.37 4.50 -2.19
N LEU A 39 -14.62 4.28 -1.80
CA LEU A 39 -14.98 3.92 -0.44
C LEU A 39 -14.92 2.40 -0.28
N ALA A 40 -14.02 1.89 0.57
CA ALA A 40 -13.81 0.45 0.70
C ALA A 40 -14.98 -0.28 1.38
N THR A 41 -15.86 0.46 2.05
CA THR A 41 -17.09 -0.02 2.67
C THR A 41 -18.31 0.07 1.75
N GLY A 42 -18.26 0.87 0.68
CA GLY A 42 -19.41 1.16 -0.22
C GLY A 42 -19.40 0.42 -1.56
N GLY A 43 -18.37 -0.38 -1.86
CA GLY A 43 -18.29 -1.16 -3.08
C GLY A 43 -19.22 -2.38 -3.04
N LYS A 44 -19.88 -2.68 -4.17
CA LYS A 44 -20.71 -3.90 -4.39
C LYS A 44 -19.94 -5.22 -4.20
N ASP A 45 -18.63 -5.14 -3.99
CA ASP A 45 -17.78 -6.23 -3.55
C ASP A 45 -17.87 -6.39 -2.03
N LEU A 46 -18.99 -6.96 -1.59
CA LEU A 46 -19.09 -8.05 -0.61
C LEU A 46 -20.50 -8.05 -0.02
N LYS A 47 -21.35 -8.93 -0.56
CA LYS A 47 -22.46 -9.53 0.19
C LYS A 47 -21.92 -10.46 1.29
N GLN A 48 -21.07 -9.96 2.18
CA GLN A 48 -20.61 -10.69 3.36
C GLN A 48 -20.78 -9.79 4.56
N SER A 49 -21.50 -10.30 5.56
CA SER A 49 -21.88 -9.56 6.76
C SER A 49 -20.66 -8.97 7.44
N SER A 50 -20.88 -7.85 8.11
CA SER A 50 -19.94 -7.05 8.92
C SER A 50 -19.19 -7.82 10.03
N THR A 51 -19.28 -9.15 10.08
CA THR A 51 -18.84 -9.98 11.21
C THR A 51 -17.73 -10.98 10.86
N GLN A 52 -17.45 -11.26 9.58
CA GLN A 52 -16.41 -12.22 9.22
C GLN A 52 -15.08 -11.52 8.89
N LYS A 53 -14.04 -11.84 9.67
CA LYS A 53 -12.66 -11.45 9.38
C LYS A 53 -12.25 -12.05 8.04
N ILE A 54 -11.77 -11.20 7.14
CA ILE A 54 -11.24 -11.63 5.85
C ILE A 54 -9.78 -11.99 6.08
N ILE A 55 -9.37 -13.19 5.70
CA ILE A 55 -7.99 -13.67 5.91
C ILE A 55 -7.34 -13.91 4.54
N ASP A 56 -6.11 -13.45 4.37
CA ASP A 56 -5.32 -13.78 3.19
C ASP A 56 -4.88 -15.25 3.22
N GLN A 57 -5.16 -15.97 2.14
CA GLN A 57 -4.88 -17.41 2.09
C GLN A 57 -3.38 -17.74 2.06
N GLN A 58 -2.53 -16.81 1.64
CA GLN A 58 -1.09 -17.03 1.51
C GLN A 58 -0.36 -16.69 2.81
N THR A 59 -0.71 -15.57 3.44
CA THR A 59 -0.02 -15.07 4.64
C THR A 59 -0.75 -15.38 5.94
N GLY A 60 -2.04 -15.73 5.89
CA GLY A 60 -2.88 -15.92 7.08
C GLY A 60 -3.20 -14.62 7.82
N LEU A 61 -2.88 -13.45 7.26
CA LEU A 61 -3.11 -12.14 7.87
C LEU A 61 -4.55 -11.67 7.69
N GLU A 62 -5.06 -10.94 8.69
CA GLU A 62 -6.34 -10.25 8.59
C GLU A 62 -6.26 -9.11 7.58
N ILE A 63 -7.15 -9.12 6.59
CA ILE A 63 -7.28 -8.10 5.56
C ILE A 63 -8.20 -7.00 6.06
N LEU A 64 -7.62 -5.82 6.26
CA LEU A 64 -8.35 -4.60 6.57
C LEU A 64 -8.67 -3.83 5.31
N ARG A 65 -9.82 -3.17 5.35
CA ARG A 65 -10.31 -2.31 4.27
C ARG A 65 -9.73 -0.91 4.41
N GLY A 66 -9.51 -0.23 3.29
CA GLY A 66 -8.98 1.12 3.30
C GLY A 66 -9.36 1.90 2.04
N ASP A 67 -9.75 3.15 2.26
CA ASP A 67 -10.26 4.03 1.22
C ASP A 67 -9.13 4.52 0.29
N GLN A 68 -9.44 4.64 -1.00
CA GLN A 68 -8.47 5.05 -2.01
C GLN A 68 -8.94 6.33 -2.69
N PHE A 69 -8.03 7.18 -3.15
CA PHE A 69 -8.38 8.27 -4.06
C PHE A 69 -7.96 7.92 -5.48
N VAL A 70 -8.62 8.56 -6.44
CA VAL A 70 -8.27 8.53 -7.86
C VAL A 70 -8.25 9.97 -8.37
N TYR A 71 -7.07 10.44 -8.81
CA TYR A 71 -6.96 11.66 -9.60
C TYR A 71 -7.14 11.35 -11.07
N GLN A 72 -8.01 12.06 -11.76
CA GLN A 72 -8.14 11.99 -13.21
C GLN A 72 -7.57 13.25 -13.85
N SER A 73 -6.59 13.08 -14.75
CA SER A 73 -6.06 14.17 -15.57
C SER A 73 -6.93 14.46 -16.81
N PRO A 74 -6.69 15.58 -17.52
CA PRO A 74 -7.48 15.93 -18.70
C PRO A 74 -7.30 14.93 -19.85
N ASN A 75 -6.14 14.29 -19.94
CA ASN A 75 -5.85 13.18 -20.88
C ASN A 75 -6.45 11.83 -20.44
N LYS A 76 -7.31 11.83 -19.42
CA LYS A 76 -8.03 10.66 -18.88
C LYS A 76 -7.15 9.60 -18.23
N LEU A 77 -5.86 9.85 -18.01
CA LEU A 77 -5.07 9.01 -17.12
C LEU A 77 -5.56 9.18 -15.68
N CYS A 78 -5.44 8.10 -14.93
CA CYS A 78 -5.88 8.06 -13.54
C CYS A 78 -4.72 7.69 -12.63
N ILE A 79 -4.53 8.45 -11.56
CA ILE A 79 -3.50 8.19 -10.54
C ILE A 79 -4.22 7.73 -9.28
N THR A 80 -3.86 6.56 -8.76
CA THR A 80 -4.46 5.99 -7.54
C THR A 80 -3.52 6.08 -6.35
N GLY A 81 -4.07 6.27 -5.15
CA GLY A 81 -3.34 6.30 -3.88
C GLY A 81 -4.25 6.20 -2.66
N LEU A 82 -3.69 6.35 -1.47
CA LEU A 82 -4.43 6.22 -0.21
C LEU A 82 -5.25 7.49 0.09
N ALA A 83 -6.56 7.35 0.32
CA ALA A 83 -7.42 8.47 0.69
C ALA A 83 -7.11 8.98 2.11
N PRO A 84 -7.39 10.25 2.44
CA PRO A 84 -7.08 10.83 3.76
C PRO A 84 -7.65 10.04 4.95
N THR A 85 -8.82 9.43 4.80
CA THR A 85 -9.45 8.61 5.86
C THR A 85 -9.02 7.15 5.86
N HIS A 86 -8.09 6.75 4.98
CA HIS A 86 -7.52 5.41 4.99
C HIS A 86 -6.88 5.14 6.37
N PRO A 87 -7.09 3.96 6.99
CA PRO A 87 -6.62 3.71 8.36
C PRO A 87 -5.11 3.96 8.58
N LEU A 88 -4.29 3.58 7.59
CA LEU A 88 -2.84 3.89 7.58
C LEU A 88 -2.49 5.38 7.65
N LEU A 89 -3.37 6.29 7.20
CA LEU A 89 -3.16 7.74 7.24
C LEU A 89 -3.87 8.40 8.41
N ALA A 90 -5.10 7.97 8.71
CA ALA A 90 -5.95 8.54 9.75
C ALA A 90 -5.53 8.12 11.16
N GLN A 91 -4.98 6.91 11.33
CA GLN A 91 -4.60 6.33 12.62
C GLN A 91 -3.09 6.05 12.68
N LYS A 92 -2.29 7.12 12.56
CA LYS A 92 -0.81 7.05 12.50
C LYS A 92 -0.18 6.41 13.73
N ASP A 93 -0.84 6.50 14.88
CA ASP A 93 -0.42 5.94 16.16
C ASP A 93 -0.83 4.47 16.36
N ARG A 94 -1.78 3.99 15.54
CA ARG A 94 -2.26 2.61 15.59
C ARG A 94 -1.48 1.69 14.67
N TYR A 95 -1.23 2.11 13.43
CA TYR A 95 -0.62 1.23 12.44
C TYR A 95 0.82 1.62 12.12
N LYS A 96 1.75 0.67 12.26
CA LYS A 96 3.13 0.81 11.77
C LYS A 96 3.34 -0.06 10.54
N VAL A 97 3.48 0.56 9.37
CA VAL A 97 3.74 -0.16 8.12
C VAL A 97 5.11 -0.84 8.18
N ILE A 98 5.14 -2.11 7.82
CA ILE A 98 6.30 -2.99 7.83
C ILE A 98 6.81 -3.20 6.41
N ASN A 99 5.87 -3.45 5.49
CA ASN A 99 6.18 -3.89 4.15
C ASN A 99 5.13 -3.41 3.15
N LEU A 100 5.55 -3.20 1.92
CA LEU A 100 4.68 -2.97 0.78
C LEU A 100 5.17 -3.85 -0.37
N ARG A 101 4.24 -4.60 -0.97
CA ARG A 101 4.51 -5.51 -2.08
C ARG A 101 3.53 -5.26 -3.21
N PHE A 102 4.02 -5.04 -4.42
CA PHE A 102 3.18 -4.98 -5.61
C PHE A 102 2.83 -6.38 -6.11
N ASP A 103 1.70 -6.51 -6.78
CA ASP A 103 1.30 -7.78 -7.38
C ASP A 103 2.30 -8.19 -8.49
N GLN A 104 2.80 -9.42 -8.39
CA GLN A 104 3.84 -9.92 -9.29
C GLN A 104 3.38 -9.99 -10.75
N LYS A 105 2.07 -10.18 -11.01
CA LYS A 105 1.53 -10.23 -12.37
C LYS A 105 1.57 -8.85 -13.02
N ILE A 106 1.35 -7.79 -12.24
CA ILE A 106 1.47 -6.41 -12.72
C ILE A 106 2.94 -6.09 -12.95
N LEU A 107 3.82 -6.38 -11.97
CA LEU A 107 5.26 -6.14 -12.09
C LEU A 107 5.89 -6.81 -13.31
N SER A 108 5.56 -8.07 -13.58
CA SER A 108 6.16 -8.84 -14.69
C SER A 108 5.72 -8.38 -16.07
N SER A 109 4.58 -7.68 -16.14
CA SER A 109 3.99 -7.21 -17.40
C SER A 109 4.35 -5.76 -17.75
N LEU A 110 4.93 -5.01 -16.81
CA LEU A 110 5.37 -3.65 -17.07
C LEU A 110 6.69 -3.64 -17.85
N PRO A 111 6.90 -2.68 -18.78
CA PRO A 111 8.14 -2.58 -19.53
C PRO A 111 9.34 -2.36 -18.59
N GLN A 112 10.34 -3.23 -18.65
CA GLN A 112 11.56 -3.03 -17.88
C GLN A 112 12.51 -2.04 -18.58
N PRO A 113 13.06 -1.03 -17.87
CA PRO A 113 13.92 0.00 -18.45
C PRO A 113 15.26 -0.52 -19.00
N THR A 114 15.67 -1.75 -18.67
CA THR A 114 16.93 -2.37 -19.10
C THR A 114 16.82 -3.22 -20.38
N ALA A 115 15.61 -3.36 -20.95
CA ALA A 115 15.44 -4.12 -22.18
C ALA A 115 16.02 -3.35 -23.38
N ILE A 116 17.17 -3.81 -23.89
CA ILE A 116 17.70 -3.40 -25.20
C ILE A 116 16.57 -3.62 -26.23
N PRO A 117 16.28 -2.66 -27.14
CA PRO A 117 15.18 -2.79 -28.09
C PRO A 117 15.55 -3.78 -29.21
N ALA A 118 15.66 -5.05 -28.87
CA ALA A 118 15.80 -6.14 -29.82
C ALA A 118 14.41 -6.55 -30.29
N ASN A 119 13.87 -5.84 -31.27
CA ASN A 119 12.78 -6.29 -32.15
C ASN A 119 11.55 -6.92 -31.46
N SER A 120 11.24 -6.51 -30.22
CA SER A 120 10.17 -7.09 -29.42
C SER A 120 8.89 -6.28 -29.61
N LYS A 121 7.85 -6.95 -30.09
CA LYS A 121 6.48 -6.41 -30.09
C LYS A 121 6.20 -5.85 -28.70
N LYS A 122 6.00 -4.53 -28.58
CA LYS A 122 5.64 -3.87 -27.31
C LYS A 122 4.48 -4.66 -26.69
N GLN A 123 4.73 -5.36 -25.59
CA GLN A 123 3.64 -6.01 -24.87
C GLN A 123 2.67 -4.91 -24.41
N PRO A 124 1.36 -5.12 -24.60
CA PRO A 124 0.38 -4.16 -24.10
C PRO A 124 0.51 -4.09 -22.57
N PRO A 125 0.34 -2.89 -21.97
CA PRO A 125 0.36 -2.76 -20.51
C PRO A 125 -0.66 -3.70 -19.85
N PRO A 126 -0.41 -4.19 -18.63
CA PRO A 126 -1.29 -5.14 -17.95
C PRO A 126 -2.72 -4.63 -17.84
N PRO A 127 -3.72 -5.43 -18.20
CA PRO A 127 -5.10 -5.10 -17.88
C PRO A 127 -5.29 -5.12 -16.36
N CYS A 128 -6.06 -4.17 -15.85
CA CYS A 128 -6.55 -4.14 -14.48
C CYS A 128 -8.07 -3.93 -14.49
N HIS A 129 -8.76 -4.67 -13.64
CA HIS A 129 -10.15 -4.46 -13.30
C HIS A 129 -10.23 -3.63 -12.01
N CYS A 130 -11.41 -3.10 -11.68
CA CYS A 130 -11.60 -2.30 -10.46
C CYS A 130 -11.22 -3.05 -9.17
N ASP A 131 -11.38 -4.38 -9.18
CA ASP A 131 -11.07 -5.28 -8.08
C ASP A 131 -9.65 -5.87 -8.16
N THR A 132 -8.89 -5.62 -9.23
CA THR A 132 -7.53 -6.17 -9.37
C THR A 132 -6.64 -5.64 -8.25
N VAL A 133 -5.98 -6.55 -7.52
CA VAL A 133 -5.03 -6.20 -6.46
C VAL A 133 -3.80 -5.58 -7.10
N ILE A 134 -3.47 -4.34 -6.71
CA ILE A 134 -2.28 -3.63 -7.18
C ILE A 134 -1.12 -3.84 -6.21
N CYS A 135 -1.36 -3.59 -4.94
CA CYS A 135 -0.37 -3.82 -3.90
C CYS A 135 -1.01 -4.26 -2.59
N LYS A 136 -0.21 -4.94 -1.78
CA LYS A 136 -0.50 -5.35 -0.42
C LYS A 136 0.43 -4.59 0.51
N ILE A 137 -0.12 -3.98 1.56
CA ILE A 137 0.62 -3.23 2.57
C ILE A 137 0.48 -4.00 3.88
N GLU A 138 1.58 -4.47 4.43
CA GLU A 138 1.61 -5.13 5.73
C GLU A 138 1.94 -4.13 6.83
N ALA A 139 1.21 -4.18 7.93
CA ALA A 139 1.41 -3.29 9.08
C ALA A 139 1.25 -4.04 10.40
N PHE A 140 1.86 -3.50 11.46
CA PHE A 140 1.55 -3.88 12.84
C PHE A 140 0.40 -3.01 13.35
N ASP A 141 -0.62 -3.63 13.93
CA ASP A 141 -1.60 -3.00 14.80
C ASP A 141 -1.01 -2.89 16.22
N LEU A 142 -0.52 -1.70 16.54
CA LEU A 142 0.12 -1.39 17.82
C LEU A 142 -0.87 -1.43 18.99
N TRP A 143 -2.18 -1.31 18.74
CA TRP A 143 -3.19 -1.39 19.78
C TRP A 143 -3.44 -2.84 20.17
N ALA A 144 -3.59 -3.73 19.17
CA ALA A 144 -3.71 -5.17 19.40
C ALA A 144 -2.49 -5.74 20.14
N LYS A 145 -1.29 -5.21 19.84
CA LYS A 145 -0.06 -5.58 20.55
C LYS A 145 -0.07 -5.17 22.02
N LYS A 146 -0.50 -3.93 22.34
CA LYS A 146 -0.60 -3.44 23.72
C LYS A 146 -1.58 -4.27 24.56
N GLU A 147 -2.70 -4.70 23.98
CA GLU A 147 -3.68 -5.55 24.67
C GLU A 147 -3.08 -6.92 25.04
N GLN A 148 -2.24 -7.49 24.17
CA GLN A 148 -1.56 -8.76 24.42
C GLN A 148 -0.44 -8.64 25.45
N ASP A 149 0.36 -7.58 25.38
CA ASP A 149 1.41 -7.30 26.36
C ASP A 149 0.81 -7.04 27.75
N GLY A 150 -0.35 -6.37 27.81
CA GLY A 150 -1.11 -6.16 29.05
C GLY A 150 -1.68 -7.46 29.63
N LYS A 151 -2.20 -8.35 28.78
CA LYS A 151 -2.76 -9.64 29.21
C LYS A 151 -1.68 -10.63 29.68
N SER A 152 -0.50 -10.58 29.08
CA SER A 152 0.66 -11.42 29.44
C SER A 152 1.34 -10.97 30.74
N LYS A 153 1.34 -9.67 31.04
CA LYS A 153 1.84 -9.13 32.33
C LYS A 153 0.88 -9.32 33.50
N ALA A 154 -0.42 -9.43 33.26
CA ALA A 154 -1.40 -9.71 34.30
C ALA A 154 -1.37 -11.18 34.78
N SER A 155 -0.74 -12.09 34.03
CA SER A 155 -0.64 -13.52 34.38
C SER A 155 0.70 -13.94 35.01
N SER A 156 1.63 -13.02 35.26
CA SER A 156 2.98 -13.35 35.77
C SER A 156 3.34 -12.75 37.13
N SER A 157 2.35 -12.37 37.96
CA SER A 157 2.60 -12.04 39.37
C SER A 157 2.10 -13.16 40.28
N VAL A 158 2.85 -14.25 40.33
CA VAL A 158 2.89 -15.18 41.47
C VAL A 158 4.38 -15.43 41.77
N ASP A 159 4.68 -15.35 43.05
CA ASP A 159 5.99 -15.22 43.69
C ASP A 159 7.05 -16.24 43.28
N SER A 160 8.32 -15.82 43.23
CA SER A 160 9.38 -16.43 44.04
C SER A 160 10.74 -15.76 43.84
N GLU A 161 11.31 -15.35 44.98
CA GLU A 161 12.68 -14.90 45.20
C GLU A 161 13.76 -15.96 44.88
N SER A 162 14.93 -15.45 44.49
CA SER A 162 16.28 -15.82 44.96
C SER A 162 17.14 -16.91 44.28
N VAL A 163 18.44 -16.56 44.24
CA VAL A 163 19.69 -17.35 44.30
C VAL A 163 20.48 -17.62 43.00
N ALA A 164 21.51 -16.77 42.85
CA ALA A 164 22.95 -17.03 42.63
C ALA A 164 23.51 -17.95 41.52
N GLU A 165 24.44 -17.33 40.78
CA GLU A 165 25.75 -17.75 40.26
C GLU A 165 26.21 -19.22 40.36
N ALA A 166 26.70 -19.76 39.23
CA ALA A 166 27.94 -20.54 39.17
C ALA A 166 28.50 -20.58 37.73
N GLU A 167 29.78 -20.24 37.61
CA GLU A 167 30.65 -20.43 36.44
C GLU A 167 31.07 -21.90 36.27
N ALA A 168 31.35 -22.32 35.04
CA ALA A 168 32.39 -23.31 34.76
C ALA A 168 32.78 -23.32 33.26
N GLU A 169 34.07 -23.14 33.02
CA GLU A 169 34.80 -23.30 31.76
C GLU A 169 34.94 -24.77 31.35
N ALA A 170 35.15 -25.04 30.05
CA ALA A 170 36.36 -25.73 29.52
C ALA A 170 36.16 -26.37 28.12
N GLU A 171 36.94 -25.83 27.19
CA GLU A 171 37.80 -26.47 26.18
C GLU A 171 37.37 -27.63 25.24
N ALA A 172 37.44 -27.29 23.94
CA ALA A 172 38.27 -27.86 22.86
C ALA A 172 38.42 -29.39 22.66
N GLY A 173 38.16 -29.80 21.42
CA GLY A 173 38.64 -31.07 20.85
C GLY A 173 38.25 -31.22 19.37
N ALA A 174 39.18 -30.89 18.48
CA ALA A 174 39.11 -31.20 17.05
C ALA A 174 39.46 -32.67 16.81
N ASP A 175 38.81 -33.37 15.87
CA ASP A 175 39.51 -33.95 14.71
C ASP A 175 38.57 -34.49 13.61
N THR A 176 39.20 -34.64 12.47
CA THR A 176 38.80 -34.80 11.08
C THR A 176 38.42 -36.25 10.71
N ALA A 177 37.46 -36.47 9.81
CA ALA A 177 37.58 -37.39 8.65
C ALA A 177 36.25 -37.66 7.91
N THR A 178 36.22 -37.28 6.64
CA THR A 178 35.31 -37.72 5.57
C THR A 178 35.50 -39.22 5.25
N PRO A 179 34.48 -39.94 4.72
CA PRO A 179 34.46 -40.14 3.26
C PRO A 179 33.04 -40.19 2.62
N LYS A 180 32.96 -39.67 1.39
CA LYS A 180 31.89 -39.89 0.39
C LYS A 180 32.27 -41.14 -0.47
N PRO A 181 31.47 -41.62 -1.45
CA PRO A 181 30.06 -41.35 -1.78
C PRO A 181 29.24 -42.63 -2.11
N THR A 182 27.90 -42.62 -2.01
CA THR A 182 27.03 -43.23 -3.05
C THR A 182 25.58 -42.76 -2.96
N THR A 183 25.01 -42.62 -4.15
CA THR A 183 23.72 -42.09 -4.58
C THR A 183 22.51 -42.92 -4.11
N ASN A 184 21.38 -42.28 -3.77
CA ASN A 184 20.08 -42.50 -4.44
C ASN A 184 18.96 -41.61 -3.89
N ASP A 185 18.17 -41.12 -4.84
CA ASP A 185 16.88 -40.45 -4.72
C ASP A 185 15.91 -41.14 -3.74
N ASN A 186 15.24 -40.35 -2.88
CA ASN A 186 13.82 -40.08 -3.13
C ASN A 186 13.25 -39.01 -2.20
N THR A 187 12.46 -38.16 -2.83
CA THR A 187 11.68 -37.03 -2.33
C THR A 187 10.63 -37.43 -1.30
N GLN A 188 10.65 -36.81 -0.12
CA GLN A 188 9.42 -36.48 0.62
C GLN A 188 9.56 -35.07 1.18
N GLY A 189 8.69 -34.18 0.68
CA GLY A 189 8.73 -32.76 0.94
C GLY A 189 8.61 -32.43 2.42
N GLU A 190 9.62 -31.71 2.91
CA GLU A 190 9.52 -30.95 4.14
C GLU A 190 8.38 -29.94 3.99
N LYS A 191 7.27 -30.20 4.67
CA LYS A 191 6.28 -29.17 4.97
C LYS A 191 7.00 -28.12 5.82
N LYS A 192 7.32 -26.99 5.20
CA LYS A 192 7.74 -25.76 5.87
C LYS A 192 6.81 -25.53 7.09
N PRO A 193 7.34 -25.30 8.30
CA PRO A 193 6.50 -25.07 9.47
C PRO A 193 5.60 -23.87 9.19
N LYS A 194 4.31 -24.00 9.50
CA LYS A 194 3.40 -22.86 9.54
C LYS A 194 3.91 -21.93 10.63
N GLU A 195 4.67 -20.92 10.20
CA GLU A 195 5.11 -19.82 11.04
C GLU A 195 3.88 -19.25 11.73
N SER A 196 3.89 -19.22 13.06
CA SER A 196 2.79 -18.65 13.85
C SER A 196 2.63 -17.19 13.45
N VAL A 197 1.57 -16.89 12.69
CA VAL A 197 1.29 -15.53 12.22
C VAL A 197 1.03 -14.66 13.44
N ASP A 198 1.87 -13.65 13.63
CA ASP A 198 1.72 -12.68 14.72
C ASP A 198 0.33 -12.03 14.63
N PRO A 199 -0.54 -12.20 15.64
CA PRO A 199 -1.92 -11.69 15.63
C PRO A 199 -1.99 -10.16 15.59
N SER A 200 -0.89 -9.46 15.87
CA SER A 200 -0.78 -8.01 15.71
C SER A 200 -0.44 -7.56 14.29
N ARG A 201 -0.15 -8.48 13.36
CA ARG A 201 0.07 -8.15 11.95
C ARG A 201 -1.24 -8.15 11.17
N VAL A 202 -1.43 -7.11 10.40
CA VAL A 202 -2.58 -6.90 9.53
C VAL A 202 -2.13 -6.54 8.12
N MET A 203 -3.03 -6.67 7.16
CA MET A 203 -2.76 -6.37 5.76
C MET A 203 -3.83 -5.47 5.15
N PHE A 204 -3.41 -4.43 4.44
CA PHE A 204 -4.27 -3.60 3.62
C PHE A 204 -4.08 -3.97 2.15
N VAL A 205 -5.17 -4.11 1.42
CA VAL A 205 -5.15 -4.48 0.00
C VAL A 205 -5.62 -3.29 -0.82
N ILE A 206 -4.72 -2.77 -1.67
CA ILE A 206 -4.99 -1.67 -2.59
C ILE A 206 -5.36 -2.27 -3.95
N ARG A 207 -6.43 -1.72 -4.57
CA ARG A 207 -7.00 -2.26 -5.80
C ARG A 207 -6.97 -1.22 -6.92
N GLY A 208 -7.32 -1.65 -8.14
CA GLY A 208 -7.38 -0.78 -9.30
C GLY A 208 -8.30 0.42 -9.13
N ALA A 209 -9.40 0.27 -8.38
CA ALA A 209 -10.51 1.23 -8.22
C ALA A 209 -11.25 1.57 -9.54
N ILE A 210 -10.58 1.45 -10.68
CA ILE A 210 -11.10 1.62 -12.03
C ILE A 210 -10.62 0.46 -12.92
N SER A 211 -11.35 0.19 -14.01
CA SER A 211 -10.94 -0.80 -15.01
C SER A 211 -10.15 -0.14 -16.14
N GLY A 212 -8.99 -0.70 -16.48
CA GLY A 212 -8.04 -0.10 -17.41
C GLY A 212 -6.79 -0.93 -17.64
N HIS A 213 -5.67 -0.25 -17.87
CA HIS A 213 -4.35 -0.84 -17.95
C HIS A 213 -3.40 -0.08 -17.03
N VAL A 214 -2.62 -0.79 -16.21
CA VAL A 214 -1.60 -0.14 -15.37
C VAL A 214 -0.45 0.28 -16.28
N ILE A 215 -0.18 1.58 -16.35
CA ILE A 215 0.92 2.14 -17.13
C ILE A 215 2.19 2.18 -16.29
N GLU A 216 2.06 2.58 -15.03
CA GLU A 216 3.19 2.90 -14.17
C GLU A 216 2.85 2.54 -12.73
N LEU A 217 3.85 2.04 -12.00
CA LEU A 217 3.82 1.93 -10.54
C LEU A 217 4.86 2.90 -10.00
N ASN A 218 4.62 3.46 -8.82
CA ASN A 218 5.54 4.43 -8.24
C ASN A 218 6.92 3.79 -8.02
N GLU A 219 7.92 4.22 -8.80
CA GLU A 219 9.26 3.64 -8.78
C GLU A 219 9.97 3.81 -7.44
N ARG A 220 9.61 4.84 -6.67
CA ARG A 220 10.14 5.02 -5.30
C ARG A 220 9.70 3.88 -4.39
N LEU A 221 8.55 3.30 -4.70
CA LEU A 221 8.00 2.14 -4.02
C LEU A 221 8.48 0.82 -4.65
N LEU A 222 9.29 0.86 -5.71
CA LEU A 222 9.85 -0.33 -6.34
C LEU A 222 11.31 -0.46 -5.94
N LYS A 223 11.64 -1.42 -5.08
CA LYS A 223 13.03 -1.88 -4.97
C LYS A 223 13.26 -2.94 -6.04
N ARG A 224 14.14 -2.64 -7.01
CA ARG A 224 14.40 -3.53 -8.16
C ARG A 224 15.06 -4.85 -7.75
N ASP A 225 15.70 -4.88 -6.58
CA ASP A 225 16.47 -6.04 -6.11
C ASP A 225 15.73 -6.89 -5.07
N THR A 226 14.64 -6.37 -4.48
CA THR A 226 13.80 -7.10 -3.52
C THR A 226 12.33 -6.72 -3.72
N PRO A 227 11.39 -7.68 -3.82
CA PRO A 227 9.95 -7.40 -3.98
C PRO A 227 9.29 -6.75 -2.74
N GLU A 228 10.09 -6.42 -1.74
CA GLU A 228 9.67 -5.91 -0.43
C GLU A 228 10.32 -4.55 -0.19
N ILE A 229 9.49 -3.53 0.11
CA ILE A 229 10.00 -2.28 0.66
C ILE A 229 10.02 -2.41 2.18
N THR A 230 11.22 -2.42 2.74
CA THR A 230 11.44 -2.30 4.19
C THR A 230 12.02 -0.93 4.58
N ASP A 231 12.27 -0.06 3.60
CA ASP A 231 12.81 1.27 3.89
C ASP A 231 11.74 2.14 4.54
N THR A 232 11.91 2.38 5.84
CA THR A 232 10.98 3.15 6.66
C THR A 232 10.86 4.60 6.16
N SER A 233 11.91 5.19 5.57
CA SER A 233 11.88 6.58 5.09
C SER A 233 11.00 6.75 3.84
N VAL A 234 11.06 5.78 2.92
CA VAL A 234 10.25 5.74 1.70
C VAL A 234 8.79 5.52 2.05
N ILE A 235 8.52 4.57 2.95
CA ILE A 235 7.17 4.29 3.46
C ILE A 235 6.61 5.52 4.18
N GLN A 236 7.41 6.18 5.01
CA GLN A 236 6.99 7.41 5.69
C GLN A 236 6.65 8.51 4.69
N THR A 237 7.50 8.70 3.67
CA THR A 237 7.24 9.67 2.59
C THR A 237 5.96 9.32 1.82
N MET A 238 5.70 8.03 1.59
CA MET A 238 4.47 7.56 0.95
C MET A 238 3.24 7.91 1.77
N LEU A 239 3.29 7.78 3.10
CA LEU A 239 2.19 8.13 3.98
C LEU A 239 2.02 9.65 4.11
N GLU A 240 3.10 10.40 4.32
CA GLU A 240 3.06 11.87 4.47
C GLU A 240 2.64 12.58 3.19
N LYS A 241 3.07 12.07 2.04
CA LYS A 241 2.81 12.66 0.72
C LYS A 241 1.90 11.76 -0.12
N ALA A 242 0.97 11.04 0.51
CA ALA A 242 0.08 10.07 -0.14
C ALA A 242 -0.68 10.63 -1.35
N SER A 243 -1.12 11.89 -1.27
CA SER A 243 -1.84 12.59 -2.34
C SER A 243 -0.94 13.24 -3.41
N THR A 244 0.39 13.14 -3.30
CA THR A 244 1.34 13.71 -4.28
C THR A 244 2.36 12.64 -4.72
N HIS A 245 3.51 12.61 -4.07
CA HIS A 245 4.64 11.74 -4.39
C HIS A 245 4.46 10.29 -3.92
N GLY A 246 3.53 10.06 -3.00
CA GLY A 246 3.17 8.76 -2.44
C GLY A 246 2.06 8.05 -3.21
N PHE A 247 1.80 8.43 -4.46
CA PHE A 247 0.87 7.69 -5.32
C PHE A 247 1.33 6.23 -5.48
N ILE A 248 0.41 5.34 -5.86
CA ILE A 248 0.67 3.90 -5.96
C ILE A 248 0.82 3.49 -7.41
N ALA A 249 -0.13 3.87 -8.26
CA ALA A 249 -0.14 3.48 -9.66
C ALA A 249 -0.78 4.54 -10.56
N VAL A 250 -0.38 4.53 -11.84
CA VAL A 250 -1.02 5.25 -12.94
C VAL A 250 -1.72 4.24 -13.83
N ILE A 251 -3.00 4.46 -14.08
CA ILE A 251 -3.90 3.57 -14.81
C ILE A 251 -4.50 4.32 -15.99
N ARG A 252 -4.48 3.69 -17.17
CA ARG A 252 -5.26 4.12 -18.34
C ARG A 252 -6.63 3.46 -18.31
N PRO A 253 -7.73 4.18 -18.14
CA PRO A 253 -9.06 3.58 -18.25
C PRO A 253 -9.27 2.84 -19.57
N LYS A 254 -10.06 1.76 -19.55
CA LYS A 254 -10.42 1.01 -20.76
C LYS A 254 -11.40 1.78 -21.66
N VAL A 255 -12.17 2.69 -21.07
CA VAL A 255 -13.24 3.44 -21.72
C VAL A 255 -12.93 4.92 -21.61
N ASP A 256 -12.99 5.65 -22.73
CA ASP A 256 -12.72 7.09 -22.75
C ASP A 256 -13.82 7.92 -22.07
N LYS A 257 -15.04 7.37 -21.99
CA LYS A 257 -16.17 7.97 -21.28
C LYS A 257 -15.91 7.91 -19.77
N THR A 258 -15.66 9.09 -19.21
CA THR A 258 -15.33 9.30 -17.79
C THR A 258 -16.40 8.74 -16.84
N GLU A 259 -17.68 8.97 -17.13
CA GLU A 259 -18.80 8.48 -16.31
C GLU A 259 -18.82 6.95 -16.15
N VAL A 260 -18.42 6.23 -17.21
CA VAL A 260 -18.37 4.77 -17.20
C VAL A 260 -17.11 4.29 -16.49
N ALA A 261 -15.97 4.94 -16.75
CA ALA A 261 -14.69 4.60 -16.16
C ALA A 261 -14.64 4.82 -14.64
N LEU A 262 -15.29 5.88 -14.15
CA LEU A 262 -15.30 6.29 -12.74
C LEU A 262 -16.56 5.80 -12.00
N LYS A 263 -17.30 4.87 -12.58
CA LYS A 263 -18.51 4.31 -11.97
C LYS A 263 -18.18 3.69 -10.61
N GLY A 264 -18.84 4.20 -9.56
CA GLY A 264 -18.64 3.74 -8.17
C GLY A 264 -17.57 4.51 -7.40
N LEU A 265 -16.97 5.54 -8.01
CA LEU A 265 -16.19 6.55 -7.31
C LEU A 265 -17.08 7.74 -6.94
N TYR A 266 -16.70 8.41 -5.85
CA TYR A 266 -17.42 9.52 -5.27
C TYR A 266 -16.65 10.82 -5.46
N THR A 267 -17.37 11.93 -5.59
CA THR A 267 -16.79 13.27 -5.43
C THR A 267 -16.38 13.47 -3.97
N MET A 268 -15.64 14.54 -3.65
CA MET A 268 -15.30 14.86 -2.25
C MET A 268 -16.55 14.99 -1.37
N GLU A 269 -17.55 15.74 -1.85
CA GLU A 269 -18.79 16.01 -1.11
C GLU A 269 -19.58 14.73 -0.86
N ASP A 270 -19.71 13.88 -1.89
CA ASP A 270 -20.38 12.58 -1.74
C ASP A 270 -19.61 11.64 -0.82
N TYR A 271 -18.29 11.67 -0.89
CA TYR A 271 -17.43 10.83 -0.08
C TYR A 271 -17.54 11.16 1.42
N GLU A 272 -17.48 12.45 1.77
CA GLU A 272 -17.64 12.91 3.15
C GLU A 272 -19.03 12.55 3.70
N ARG A 273 -20.08 12.76 2.90
CA ARG A 273 -21.45 12.40 3.28
C ARG A 273 -21.57 10.90 3.59
N MET A 274 -21.09 10.04 2.69
CA MET A 274 -21.13 8.58 2.87
C MET A 274 -20.29 8.11 4.07
N ARG A 275 -19.19 8.80 4.39
CA ARG A 275 -18.37 8.49 5.57
C ARG A 275 -19.06 8.87 6.88
N ASN A 276 -19.71 10.03 6.93
CA ASN A 276 -20.42 10.48 8.12
C ASN A 276 -21.60 9.57 8.43
N GLU A 277 -22.39 9.18 7.41
CA GLU A 277 -23.49 8.21 7.55
C GLU A 277 -23.01 6.86 8.14
N GLN A 278 -21.81 6.41 7.75
CA GLN A 278 -21.22 5.17 8.29
C GLN A 278 -20.79 5.29 9.74
N THR A 279 -20.24 6.44 10.14
CA THR A 279 -19.88 6.68 11.54
C THR A 279 -21.13 6.71 12.42
N GLU A 280 -22.19 7.39 12.00
CA GLU A 280 -23.46 7.47 12.74
C GLU A 280 -24.14 6.11 12.90
N THR A 281 -24.02 5.20 11.92
CA THR A 281 -24.59 3.85 11.98
C THR A 281 -23.83 2.93 12.96
N VAL A 282 -22.56 3.22 13.26
CA VAL A 282 -21.74 2.41 14.18
C VAL A 282 -21.93 2.86 15.65
N GLU A 283 -22.42 4.07 15.87
CA GLU A 283 -22.66 4.63 17.21
C GLU A 283 -24.08 4.39 17.76
N GLN A 284 -24.99 3.83 16.96
CA GLN A 284 -26.35 3.41 17.38
C GLN A 284 -26.42 1.92 17.67
#